data_AF-A0A7J7D1K0-F1
#
_entry.id   AF-A0A7J7D1K0-F1
#
_cell.length_a   1.000
_cell.length_b   1.000
_cell.length_c   1.000
_cell.angle_alpha   90.00
_cell.angle_beta   90.00
_cell.angle_gamma   90.00
#
_symmetry.space_group_name_H-M   'P 1'
#
loop_
_entity.id
_entity.type
_entity.pdbx_description
1 polymer ?
#
loop_
_entity_poly.entity_id
_entity_poly.type
_entity_poly.pdbx_seq_one_letter_code
_entity_poly.pdbx_strand_id
1 'polypeptide(L)' 'MGYGELPEEAPDSSMLESDEFLQKFYHALLELDLEEGALACPETGRKFPITKGIPNMLYFMRMRSERLA' A
#
# COMPACT_ATOMS: atom_id res chain seq x y z
N MET A 1 3.71 -2.81 7.94
CA MET A 1 4.45 -4.02 7.53
C MET A 1 5.89 -3.59 7.34
N GLY A 2 6.72 -3.75 8.38
CA GLY A 2 8.15 -3.43 8.32
C GLY A 2 8.91 -4.69 7.92
N TYR A 3 9.24 -4.81 6.64
CA TYR A 3 10.05 -5.92 6.14
C TYR A 3 11.53 -5.57 6.38
N GLY A 4 12.10 -6.09 7.48
CA GLY A 4 13.39 -5.66 8.03
C GLY A 4 14.62 -6.05 7.20
N GLU A 5 14.45 -6.77 6.09
CA GLU A 5 15.54 -7.14 5.19
C GLU A 5 15.72 -6.17 4.02
N LEU A 6 14.79 -5.21 3.87
CA LEU A 6 14.93 -4.15 2.88
C LEU A 6 15.75 -2.98 3.45
N PRO A 7 16.59 -2.34 2.62
CA PRO A 7 17.30 -1.12 3.00
C PRO A 7 16.30 0.02 3.29
N GLU A 8 16.66 0.91 4.21
CA GLU A 8 15.84 2.07 4.58
C GLU A 8 15.79 3.12 3.46
N GLU A 9 16.86 3.22 2.68
CA GLU A 9 16.98 4.14 1.54
C GLU A 9 16.86 3.38 0.21
N ALA A 10 16.48 4.11 -0.84
CA ALA A 10 16.40 3.53 -2.18
C ALA A 10 17.79 3.00 -2.61
N PRO A 11 17.88 1.73 -3.07
CA PRO A 11 19.15 1.15 -3.46
C PRO A 11 19.71 1.85 -4.70
N ASP A 12 21.03 2.02 -4.75
CA ASP A 12 21.72 2.44 -5.96
C ASP A 12 21.57 1.40 -7.08
N SER A 13 21.70 1.82 -8.33
CA SER A 13 21.58 0.93 -9.50
C SER A 13 22.56 -0.26 -9.48
N SER A 14 23.70 -0.13 -8.78
CA SER A 14 24.67 -1.21 -8.59
C SER A 14 24.14 -2.36 -7.71
N MET A 15 23.22 -2.08 -6.77
CA MET A 15 22.63 -3.11 -5.93
C MET A 15 21.63 -4.00 -6.68
N LEU A 16 21.12 -3.54 -7.83
CA LEU A 16 20.26 -4.34 -8.71
C LEU A 16 21.03 -5.48 -9.40
N GLU A 17 22.36 -5.48 -9.35
CA GLU A 17 23.18 -6.57 -9.87
C GLU A 17 23.37 -7.72 -8.86
N SER A 18 22.96 -7.53 -7.60
CA SER A 18 23.04 -8.55 -6.57
C SER A 18 21.80 -9.46 -6.58
N ASP A 19 22.00 -10.73 -6.94
CA ASP A 19 20.93 -11.73 -6.91
C ASP A 19 20.29 -11.89 -5.52
N GLU A 20 21.08 -11.79 -4.45
CA GLU A 20 20.57 -11.89 -3.08
C GLU A 20 19.61 -10.74 -2.75
N PHE A 21 19.95 -9.52 -3.18
CA PHE A 21 19.07 -8.37 -3.03
C PHE A 21 17.80 -8.53 -3.85
N LEU A 22 17.92 -8.94 -5.11
CA LEU A 22 16.77 -9.15 -6.00
C LEU A 22 15.79 -10.19 -5.45
N GLN A 23 16.27 -11.28 -4.84
CA GLN A 23 15.40 -12.28 -4.21
C GLN A 23 14.60 -11.70 -3.03
N LYS A 24 15.26 -10.97 -2.13
CA LYS A 24 14.58 -10.32 -0.98
C LYS A 24 13.60 -9.25 -1.44
N PHE A 25 13.97 -8.50 -2.47
CA PHE A 25 13.13 -7.47 -3.08
C PHE A 25 11.89 -8.07 -3.77
N TYR A 26 12.06 -9.17 -4.50
CA TYR A 26 10.96 -9.92 -5.11
C TYR A 26 9.97 -10.42 -4.05
N HIS A 27 10.48 -11.04 -2.99
CA HIS A 27 9.65 -11.52 -1.88
C HIS A 27 8.82 -10.38 -1.28
N ALA A 28 9.46 -9.25 -0.96
CA ALA A 28 8.80 -8.12 -0.33
C ALA A 28 7.70 -7.47 -1.21
N LEU A 29 7.87 -7.46 -2.54
CA LEU A 29 6.92 -6.82 -3.46
C LEU A 29 5.81 -7.74 -3.96
N LEU A 30 6.10 -9.03 -4.14
CA LEU A 30 5.24 -9.95 -4.89
C LEU A 30 4.75 -11.15 -4.07
N GLU A 31 5.40 -11.45 -2.95
CA GLU A 31 5.01 -12.58 -2.09
C GLU A 31 4.34 -12.12 -0.79
N LEU A 32 4.36 -10.82 -0.49
CA LEU A 32 3.70 -10.24 0.69
C LEU A 32 2.36 -9.60 0.31
N ASP A 33 1.28 -10.26 0.74
CA ASP A 33 -0.08 -9.77 0.57
C ASP A 33 -0.67 -9.21 1.87
N LEU A 34 -1.41 -8.11 1.75
CA LEU A 34 -2.18 -7.53 2.86
C LEU A 34 -3.64 -7.97 2.78
N GLU A 35 -4.01 -9.04 3.50
CA GLU A 35 -5.37 -9.59 3.42
C GLU A 35 -6.45 -8.64 4.00
N GLU A 36 -6.17 -8.00 5.13
CA GLU A 36 -7.06 -7.07 5.80
C GLU A 36 -6.32 -5.80 6.25
N GLY A 37 -6.91 -4.64 6.00
CA GLY A 37 -6.29 -3.37 6.38
C GLY A 37 -6.97 -2.17 5.77
N ALA A 38 -6.26 -1.04 5.69
CA ALA A 38 -6.71 0.13 4.96
C ALA A 38 -5.54 0.96 4.42
N LEU A 39 -5.70 1.51 3.23
CA LEU A 39 -4.81 2.53 2.67
C LEU A 39 -5.26 3.90 3.17
N ALA A 40 -4.36 4.63 3.85
CA ALA A 40 -4.63 5.98 4.31
C ALA A 40 -4.09 7.01 3.32
N CYS A 41 -4.93 7.93 2.86
CA CYS A 41 -4.50 9.07 2.07
C CYS A 41 -3.79 10.09 2.97
N PRO A 42 -2.52 10.45 2.71
CA PRO A 42 -1.78 11.35 3.58
C PRO A 42 -2.34 12.78 3.60
N GLU A 43 -2.92 13.23 2.50
CA GLU A 43 -3.44 14.60 2.36
C GLU A 43 -4.82 14.79 3.02
N THR A 44 -5.69 13.77 2.95
CA THR A 44 -7.09 13.87 3.40
C THR A 44 -7.39 13.07 4.67
N GLY A 45 -6.47 12.21 5.10
CA GLY A 45 -6.65 11.29 6.23
C GLY A 45 -7.70 10.19 6.00
N ARG A 46 -8.27 10.10 4.79
CA ARG A 46 -9.29 9.09 4.47
C ARG A 46 -8.68 7.70 4.38
N LYS A 47 -9.43 6.71 4.83
CA LYS A 47 -9.05 5.29 4.83
C LYS A 47 -9.86 4.55 3.76
N PHE A 48 -9.17 3.87 2.86
CA PHE A 48 -9.72 2.97 1.85
C PHE A 48 -9.54 1.54 2.34
N PRO A 49 -10.62 0.80 2.66
CA PRO A 49 -10.50 -0.51 3.25
C PRO A 49 -9.94 -1.53 2.26
N ILE A 50 -9.16 -2.47 2.78
CA ILE A 50 -8.68 -3.67 2.08
C ILE A 50 -9.39 -4.86 2.72
N THR A 51 -10.02 -5.69 1.89
CA THR A 51 -10.71 -6.91 2.33
C THR A 51 -10.36 -8.04 1.37
N LYS A 52 -9.90 -9.17 1.91
CA LYS A 52 -9.43 -10.33 1.13
C LYS A 52 -8.34 -9.97 0.12
N GLY A 53 -7.42 -9.10 0.51
CA GLY A 53 -6.35 -8.63 -0.38
C GLY A 53 -6.78 -7.59 -1.42
N ILE A 54 -8.06 -7.25 -1.51
CA ILE A 54 -8.58 -6.35 -2.55
C ILE A 54 -8.80 -4.95 -1.96
N PRO A 55 -8.04 -3.93 -2.39
CA PRO A 55 -8.26 -2.54 -1.97
C PRO A 55 -9.51 -1.96 -2.63
N ASN A 56 -10.40 -1.38 -1.82
CA ASN A 56 -11.56 -0.64 -2.31
C ASN A 56 -11.26 0.87 -2.34
N MET A 57 -10.91 1.36 -3.53
CA MET A 57 -10.61 2.77 -3.79
C MET A 57 -11.83 3.59 -4.24
N LEU A 58 -13.04 3.02 -4.18
CA LEU A 58 -14.25 3.73 -4.62
C LEU A 58 -14.55 4.93 -3.71
N TYR A 59 -14.83 6.06 -4.34
CA TYR A 59 -15.20 7.28 -3.65
C TYR A 59 -16.67 7.61 -3.87
N PHE A 60 -17.46 7.50 -2.80
CA PHE A 60 -18.81 8.04 -2.78
C PHE A 60 -18.80 9.43 -2.18
N MET A 61 -18.94 10.45 -3.04
CA MET A 61 -19.38 11.76 -2.58
C MET A 61 -20.79 11.58 -2.02
N ARG A 62 -20.90 11.60 -0.69
CA ARG A 62 -22.19 11.73 -0.03
C ARG A 62 -22.71 13.13 -0.36
N MET A 63 -23.51 13.22 -1.43
CA MET A 63 -24.35 14.40 -1.65
C MET A 63 -25.15 14.58 -0.37
N ARG A 64 -24.90 15.69 0.35
CA ARG A 64 -25.79 16.09 1.43
C ARG A 64 -27.12 16.37 0.75
N SER A 65 -28.09 15.46 0.92
CA SER A 65 -29.48 15.79 0.70
C SER A 65 -29.81 16.86 1.74
N GLU A 66 -29.74 18.12 1.31
CA GLU A 66 -30.48 19.20 1.93
C GLU A 66 -31.96 18.85 1.72
N ARG A 67 -32.49 18.03 2.64
CA ARG A 67 -33.93 17.98 2.84
C ARG A 67 -34.30 19.38 3.31
N LEU A 68 -34.88 20.15 2.40
CA LEU A 68 -35.65 21.35 2.68
C LEU A 68 -36.53 21.07 3.89
N ALA A 69 -36.25 21.76 4.98
CA ALA A 69 -37.19 21.95 6.08
C ALA A 69 -38.22 23.00 5.65
#